data_AF-A0A7Y1XTJ9-F1
#
_entry.id   AF-A0A7Y1XTJ9-F1
#
_cell.length_a   1.000
_cell.length_b   1.000
_cell.length_c   1.000
_cell.angle_alpha   90.00
_cell.angle_beta   90.00
_cell.angle_gamma   90.00
#
_symmetry.space_group_name_H-M   'P 1'
#
loop_
_entity.id
_entity.type
_entity.pdbx_description
1 polymer ?
#
loop_
_entity_poly.entity_id
_entity_poly.type
_entity_poly.pdbx_seq_one_letter_code
_entity_poly.pdbx_strand_id
1 'polypeptide(L)' 'FDPDSKYCDPKSDPDEPRWILVDIAFVRKLKRPIPLAALKSNPALEDMILLRRGNRLSIMPVSDEHWDAVIAMT' A
#
# COMPACT_ATOMS: atom_id res chain seq x y z
N PHE A 1 2.39 19.38 10.19
CA PHE A 1 2.63 20.33 11.30
C PHE A 1 1.36 21.00 11.80
N ASP A 2 0.25 20.95 11.06
CA ASP A 2 -1.05 21.43 11.54
C ASP A 2 -1.46 20.73 12.85
N PRO A 3 -1.62 21.47 13.98
CA PRO A 3 -1.97 20.90 15.28
C PRO A 3 -3.37 20.30 15.35
N ASP A 4 -4.28 20.73 14.47
CA ASP A 4 -5.66 20.22 14.45
C ASP A 4 -5.76 18.91 13.65
N SER A 5 -4.69 18.53 12.93
CA SER A 5 -4.63 17.26 12.22
C SER A 5 -4.50 16.07 13.17
N LYS A 6 -5.31 15.03 12.93
CA LYS A 6 -5.22 13.74 13.64
C LYS A 6 -3.86 13.05 13.51
N TYR A 7 -3.07 13.42 12.50
CA TYR A 7 -1.75 12.86 12.22
C TYR A 7 -0.63 13.84 12.60
N CYS A 8 -0.93 14.91 13.34
CA CYS A 8 0.10 15.81 13.82
C CYS A 8 1.07 15.08 14.74
N ASP A 9 2.36 15.25 14.46
CA ASP A 9 3.45 14.88 15.36
C ASP A 9 4.14 16.17 15.83
N PRO A 10 3.84 16.67 17.05
CA PRO A 10 4.46 17.87 17.60
C PRO A 10 5.98 17.76 17.76
N LYS A 11 6.55 16.56 17.66
CA LYS A 11 7.99 16.32 17.75
C LYS A 11 8.68 16.24 16.38
N SER A 12 7.94 16.37 15.28
CA SER A 12 8.55 16.48 13.95
C SER A 12 9.15 17.87 13.78
N ASP A 13 10.42 17.93 13.40
CA ASP A 13 11.11 19.16 13.07
C ASP A 13 10.65 19.66 11.66
N PRO A 14 10.29 20.94 11.48
CA PRO A 14 10.03 21.51 10.16
C PRO A 14 11.22 21.49 9.20
N ASP A 15 12.45 21.63 9.70
CA ASP A 15 13.67 21.62 8.87
C ASP A 15 14.15 20.19 8.57
N GLU A 16 13.72 19.20 9.38
CA GLU A 16 13.98 17.77 9.19
C GLU A 16 12.69 16.93 9.44
N PRO A 17 11.72 16.95 8.50
CA PRO A 17 10.42 16.31 8.69
C PRO A 17 10.54 14.78 8.77
N ARG A 18 9.97 14.17 9.81
CA ARG A 18 9.94 12.70 9.96
C ARG A 18 8.96 12.02 9.00
N TRP A 19 7.90 12.73 8.66
CA TRP A 19 6.79 12.20 7.88
C TRP A 19 6.86 12.75 6.47
N ILE A 20 7.03 11.85 5.50
CA ILE A 20 7.08 12.19 4.09
C ILE A 20 5.77 11.79 3.44
N LEU A 21 5.26 12.67 2.58
CA LEU A 21 4.06 12.46 1.79
C LEU A 21 4.41 12.55 0.30
N VAL A 22 3.60 11.88 -0.51
CA VAL A 22 3.69 11.96 -1.96
C VAL A 22 2.30 12.22 -2.53
N ASP A 23 2.24 13.05 -3.56
CA ASP A 23 1.02 13.26 -4.32
C ASP A 23 0.83 12.14 -5.33
N ILE A 24 -0.40 11.64 -5.43
CA ILE A 24 -0.78 10.61 -6.40
C ILE A 24 -1.92 11.11 -7.29
N ALA A 25 -1.89 10.71 -8.55
CA ALA A 25 -2.96 10.99 -9.50
C ALA A 25 -3.78 9.73 -9.75
N PHE A 26 -5.10 9.93 -9.95
CA PHE A 26 -5.98 8.85 -10.35
C PHE A 26 -5.62 8.35 -11.76
N VAL A 27 -5.48 7.04 -11.91
CA VAL A 27 -5.24 6.39 -13.22
C VAL A 27 -6.53 5.76 -13.74
N ARG A 28 -7.07 4.76 -13.03
CA ARG A 28 -8.29 4.04 -13.43
C ARG A 28 -8.93 3.30 -12.26
N LYS A 29 -10.18 2.87 -12.43
CA LYS A 29 -10.82 1.87 -11.56
C LYS A 29 -10.52 0.45 -12.06
N LEU A 30 -10.59 -0.53 -11.16
CA LEU A 30 -10.72 -1.94 -11.52
C LEU A 30 -12.19 -2.26 -11.83
N LYS A 31 -12.47 -3.30 -12.63
CA LYS A 31 -13.86 -3.67 -12.95
C LYS A 31 -14.64 -4.11 -11.71
N ARG A 32 -13.92 -4.71 -10.75
CA ARG A 32 -14.42 -5.12 -9.44
C ARG A 32 -13.29 -5.04 -8.40
N PRO A 33 -13.59 -4.84 -7.11
CA PRO A 33 -12.61 -5.03 -6.04
C PRO A 33 -12.08 -6.47 -6.03
N ILE A 34 -10.79 -6.65 -5.74
CA ILE A 34 -10.20 -7.96 -5.50
C ILE A 34 -10.16 -8.20 -3.97
N PRO A 35 -10.95 -9.13 -3.42
CA PRO A 35 -10.93 -9.39 -1.99
C PRO A 35 -9.59 -10.00 -1.54
N LEU A 36 -9.18 -9.73 -0.29
CA LEU A 36 -7.96 -10.31 0.28
C LEU A 36 -7.95 -11.85 0.24
N ALA A 37 -9.12 -12.49 0.40
CA ALA A 37 -9.23 -13.94 0.28
C ALA A 37 -8.85 -14.44 -1.13
N ALA A 38 -9.24 -13.71 -2.18
CA ALA A 38 -8.88 -14.07 -3.55
C ALA A 38 -7.38 -13.94 -3.80
N LEU A 39 -6.73 -12.91 -3.23
CA LEU A 39 -5.27 -12.77 -3.30
C LEU A 39 -4.56 -13.94 -2.59
N LYS A 40 -5.02 -14.31 -1.39
CA LYS A 40 -4.47 -15.45 -0.61
C LYS A 40 -4.62 -16.81 -1.28
N SER A 41 -5.64 -16.97 -2.11
CA SER A 41 -5.88 -18.22 -2.85
C SER A 41 -5.11 -18.32 -4.17
N ASN A 42 -4.37 -17.27 -4.57
CA ASN A 42 -3.61 -17.27 -5.82
C ASN A 42 -2.15 -17.71 -5.57
N PRO A 43 -1.71 -18.87 -6.08
CA PRO A 43 -0.34 -19.35 -5.88
C PRO A 43 0.73 -18.41 -6.44
N ALA A 44 0.41 -17.65 -7.50
CA ALA A 44 1.34 -16.67 -8.06
C ALA A 44 1.62 -15.48 -7.12
N LEU A 45 0.92 -15.39 -5.99
CA LEU A 45 1.09 -14.34 -4.98
C LEU A 45 1.65 -14.86 -3.64
N GLU A 46 2.09 -16.11 -3.56
CA GLU A 46 2.44 -16.74 -2.26
C GLU A 46 3.49 -15.97 -1.45
N ASP A 47 4.47 -15.37 -2.13
CA ASP A 47 5.57 -14.62 -1.51
C ASP A 47 5.33 -13.10 -1.41
N MET A 48 4.16 -12.63 -1.87
CA MET A 48 3.80 -11.21 -1.86
C MET A 48 3.83 -10.67 -0.43
N ILE A 49 4.54 -9.56 -0.22
CA ILE A 49 4.73 -8.96 1.11
C ILE A 49 3.40 -8.73 1.84
N LEU A 50 2.38 -8.28 1.11
CA LEU A 50 1.02 -8.07 1.62
C LEU A 50 0.45 -9.30 2.36
N LEU A 51 0.77 -10.50 1.89
CA LEU A 51 0.16 -11.75 2.37
C LEU A 51 0.97 -12.42 3.50
N ARG A 52 2.18 -11.93 3.78
CA ARG A 52 3.05 -12.48 4.83
C ARG A 52 2.37 -12.37 6.20
N ARG A 53 2.40 -13.48 6.97
CA ARG A 53 1.82 -13.52 8.31
C ARG A 53 2.43 -12.44 9.20
N GLY A 54 1.57 -11.64 9.82
CA GLY A 54 2.01 -10.58 10.74
C GLY A 54 2.46 -9.29 10.05
N ASN A 55 2.42 -9.20 8.71
CA ASN A 55 2.72 -7.95 8.03
C ASN A 55 1.78 -6.81 8.50
N ARG A 56 2.35 -5.63 8.72
CA ARG A 56 1.67 -4.39 9.15
C ARG A 56 2.13 -3.18 8.33
N LEU A 57 2.89 -3.40 7.26
CA LEU A 57 3.32 -2.33 6.36
C LEU A 57 2.12 -1.79 5.57
N SER A 58 1.91 -0.48 5.64
CA SER A 58 0.90 0.24 4.83
C SER A 58 1.42 0.63 3.44
N ILE A 59 2.74 0.75 3.29
CA ILE A 59 3.42 1.00 2.03
C ILE A 59 4.42 -0.14 1.83
N MET A 60 4.39 -0.77 0.67
CA MET A 60 5.26 -1.91 0.36
C MET A 60 5.59 -1.94 -1.13
N PRO A 61 6.79 -2.41 -1.50
CA PRO A 61 7.10 -2.66 -2.90
C PRO A 61 6.26 -3.84 -3.42
N VAL A 62 5.96 -3.80 -4.72
CA VAL A 62 5.32 -4.89 -5.45
C VAL A 62 6.27 -5.24 -6.59
N SER A 63 6.64 -6.51 -6.74
CA SER A 63 7.45 -6.95 -7.87
C SER A 63 6.61 -7.00 -9.15
N ASP A 64 7.26 -6.94 -10.31
CA ASP A 64 6.58 -6.95 -11.60
C ASP A 64 5.72 -8.22 -11.77
N GLU A 65 6.20 -9.38 -11.29
CA GLU A 65 5.45 -10.64 -11.35
C GLU A 65 4.17 -10.59 -10.50
N HIS A 66 4.26 -10.05 -9.28
CA HIS A 66 3.10 -9.87 -8.42
C HIS A 66 2.12 -8.83 -8.98
N TRP A 67 2.65 -7.76 -9.59
CA TRP A 67 1.83 -6.74 -10.23
C TRP A 67 1.02 -7.33 -11.38
N ASP A 68 1.68 -8.05 -12.29
CA ASP A 68 1.03 -8.69 -13.43
C ASP A 68 -0.01 -9.72 -12.99
N ALA A 69 0.31 -10.52 -11.97
CA ALA A 69 -0.63 -11.48 -11.39
C ALA A 69 -1.88 -10.79 -10.81
N VAL A 70 -1.73 -9.66 -10.11
CA VAL A 70 -2.87 -8.88 -9.59
C VAL A 70 -3.68 -8.25 -10.73
N ILE A 71 -3.03 -7.68 -11.74
CA ILE A 71 -3.70 -7.04 -12.88
C ILE A 71 -4.50 -8.06 -13.70
N ALA A 72 -3.99 -9.28 -13.87
CA ALA A 72 -4.70 -10.37 -14.55
C ALA A 72 -6.01 -10.79 -13.84
N MET A 73 -6.20 -10.44 -12.56
CA MET A 73 -7.42 -10.72 -11.80
C MET A 73 -8.53 -9.65 -12.00
N THR A 74 -8.25 -8.56 -12.74
CA THR A 74 -9.07 -7.33 -12.81
C THR A 74 -10.11 -7.26 -13.92
#